data_AF-A0A919PR11-F1
#
_entry.id   AF-A0A919PR11-F1
#
_cell.length_a   1.000
_cell.length_b   1.000
_cell.length_c   1.000
_cell.angle_alpha   90.00
_cell.angle_beta   90.00
_cell.angle_gamma   90.00
#
_symmetry.space_group_name_H-M   'P 1'
#
loop_
_entity.id
_entity.type
_entity.pdbx_description
1 polymer ?
#
loop_
_entity_poly.entity_id
_entity_poly.type
_entity_poly.pdbx_seq_one_letter_code
_entity_poly.pdbx_strand_id
1 'polypeptide(L)'
;MESDEVREQLALVRRAEAAPYIDYPPTPWWYSPAIGAWVAGMIGAFTWWRSDAVLFVGTLAALIVLELAFLTWMRRRHGALPMPGRGTPPHEIAAAWRGYAIALPVVVVVVGFVWWLAGVPVAAGVAFVLVTAGLAVYERRYAAAAAKVRSRLA
;
A
#
# COMPACT_ATOMS: atom_id res chain seq x y z
N MET A 1 3.52 -44.68 -4.26
CA MET A 1 3.17 -44.18 -5.62
C MET A 1 1.92 -43.30 -5.56
N GLU A 2 0.71 -43.83 -5.33
CA GLU A 2 -0.51 -43.00 -5.27
C GLU A 2 -0.47 -41.92 -4.18
N SER A 3 0.10 -42.22 -3.00
CA SER A 3 0.25 -41.22 -1.93
C SER A 3 1.24 -40.10 -2.23
N ASP A 4 2.24 -40.38 -3.07
CA ASP A 4 3.31 -39.43 -3.39
C ASP A 4 2.83 -38.45 -4.47
N GLU A 5 2.09 -38.96 -5.45
CA GLU A 5 1.45 -38.17 -6.50
C GLU A 5 0.41 -37.21 -5.93
N VAL A 6 -0.41 -37.65 -4.96
CA VAL A 6 -1.35 -36.77 -4.24
C VAL A 6 -0.63 -35.67 -3.47
N ARG A 7 0.51 -35.97 -2.82
CA ARG A 7 1.31 -34.96 -2.11
C ARG A 7 1.89 -33.92 -3.07
N GLU A 8 2.36 -34.36 -4.24
CA GLU A 8 2.93 -33.50 -5.26
C GLU A 8 1.87 -32.58 -5.89
N GLN A 9 0.68 -33.11 -6.21
CA GLN A 9 -0.45 -32.31 -6.67
C GLN A 9 -0.90 -31.28 -5.63
N LEU A 10 -0.98 -31.63 -4.35
CA LEU A 10 -1.30 -30.69 -3.28
C LEU A 10 -0.22 -29.60 -3.11
N ALA A 11 1.06 -29.93 -3.30
CA ALA A 11 2.14 -28.95 -3.26
C ALA A 11 2.03 -27.94 -4.43
N LEU A 12 1.69 -28.41 -5.63
CA LEU A 12 1.45 -27.55 -6.80
C LEU A 12 0.27 -26.59 -6.56
N VAL A 13 -0.85 -27.09 -6.03
CA VAL A 13 -2.01 -26.25 -5.69
C VAL A 13 -1.63 -25.17 -4.68
N ARG A 14 -0.91 -25.51 -3.60
CA ARG A 14 -0.47 -24.53 -2.59
C ARG A 14 0.47 -23.47 -3.16
N ARG A 15 1.35 -23.84 -4.11
CA ARG A 15 2.21 -22.88 -4.83
C ARG A 15 1.37 -21.94 -5.70
N ALA A 16 0.41 -22.49 -6.44
CA ALA A 16 -0.49 -21.70 -7.29
C ALA A 16 -1.35 -20.72 -6.48
N GLU A 17 -1.86 -21.13 -5.31
CA GLU A 17 -2.62 -20.26 -4.40
C GLU A 17 -1.77 -19.13 -3.81
N ALA A 18 -0.48 -19.39 -3.56
CA ALA A 18 0.43 -18.41 -2.98
C ALA A 18 1.04 -17.45 -4.03
N ALA A 19 1.10 -17.85 -5.30
CA ALA A 19 1.73 -17.09 -6.39
C ALA A 19 1.30 -15.62 -6.46
N PRO A 20 0.00 -15.24 -6.37
CA PRO A 20 -0.42 -13.83 -6.41
C PRO A 20 0.15 -12.97 -5.28
N TYR A 21 0.58 -13.58 -4.18
CA TYR A 21 1.08 -12.89 -3.00
C TYR A 21 2.61 -12.80 -2.96
N ILE A 22 3.31 -13.68 -3.67
CA ILE A 22 4.78 -13.81 -3.62
C ILE A 22 5.46 -13.49 -4.95
N ASP A 23 4.76 -13.65 -6.08
CA ASP A 23 5.30 -13.40 -7.42
C ASP A 23 4.83 -12.04 -7.92
N TYR A 24 5.42 -11.00 -7.34
CA TYR A 24 5.21 -9.61 -7.74
C TYR A 24 6.55 -8.94 -8.04
N PRO A 25 6.59 -8.01 -9.00
CA PRO A 25 7.80 -7.25 -9.29
C PRO A 25 8.17 -6.37 -8.09
N PRO A 26 9.47 -6.15 -7.82
CA PRO A 26 9.90 -5.32 -6.69
C PRO A 26 9.33 -3.91 -6.80
N THR A 27 8.88 -3.34 -5.67
CA THR A 27 8.40 -1.96 -5.63
C THR A 27 9.55 -1.00 -5.95
N PRO A 28 9.34 -0.03 -6.86
CA PRO A 28 10.30 1.04 -7.06
C PRO A 28 10.51 1.89 -5.79
N TRP A 29 11.73 2.36 -5.56
CA TRP A 29 12.09 3.16 -4.38
C TRP A 29 11.28 4.47 -4.26
N TRP A 30 10.83 5.02 -5.39
CA TRP A 30 10.06 6.27 -5.43
C TRP A 30 8.58 6.09 -5.04
N TYR A 31 8.09 4.85 -4.95
CA TYR A 31 6.69 4.56 -4.65
C TYR A 31 6.24 5.16 -3.31
N SER A 32 6.96 4.84 -2.24
CA SER A 32 6.67 5.32 -0.89
C SER A 32 6.70 6.85 -0.76
N PRO A 33 7.74 7.58 -1.27
CA PRO A 33 7.72 9.04 -1.25
C PRO A 33 6.68 9.66 -2.18
N ALA A 34 6.35 9.03 -3.32
CA ALA A 34 5.30 9.53 -4.21
C ALA A 34 3.91 9.47 -3.56
N ILE A 35 3.57 8.38 -2.86
CA ILE A 35 2.30 8.27 -2.12
C ILE A 35 2.25 9.25 -0.96
N GLY A 36 3.34 9.41 -0.20
CA GLY A 36 3.41 10.42 0.85
C GLY A 36 3.21 11.83 0.30
N ALA A 37 3.84 12.16 -0.83
CA ALA A 37 3.70 13.46 -1.48
C ALA A 37 2.26 13.70 -1.96
N TRP A 38 1.61 12.67 -2.51
CA TRP A 38 0.21 12.74 -2.93
C TRP A 38 -0.73 13.00 -1.73
N VAL A 39 -0.55 12.30 -0.61
CA VAL A 39 -1.34 12.53 0.62
C VAL A 39 -1.13 13.94 1.17
N ALA A 40 0.13 14.40 1.24
CA ALA A 40 0.44 15.75 1.69
C ALA A 40 -0.14 16.83 0.76
N GLY A 41 -0.10 16.60 -0.55
CA GLY A 41 -0.74 17.45 -1.56
C GLY A 41 -2.25 17.51 -1.39
N MET A 42 -2.90 16.38 -1.11
CA MET A 42 -4.34 16.32 -0.81
C MET A 42 -4.71 17.15 0.43
N ILE A 43 -4.00 16.96 1.54
CA ILE A 43 -4.21 17.74 2.78
C ILE A 43 -3.98 19.24 2.52
N GLY A 44 -2.93 19.54 1.77
CA GLY A 44 -2.56 20.88 1.37
C GLY A 44 -3.62 21.61 0.56
N ALA A 45 -4.18 20.94 -0.45
CA ALA A 45 -5.14 21.52 -1.38
C ALA A 45 -6.35 22.13 -0.64
N PHE A 46 -6.85 21.46 0.40
CA PHE A 46 -7.97 21.95 1.22
C PHE A 46 -7.67 23.26 1.97
N THR A 47 -6.40 23.59 2.19
CA THR A 47 -6.01 24.73 3.03
C THR A 47 -5.48 25.89 2.21
N TRP A 48 -4.62 25.61 1.24
CA TRP A 48 -4.01 26.63 0.40
C TRP A 48 -5.03 27.31 -0.52
N TRP A 49 -6.06 26.59 -0.94
CA TRP A 49 -7.03 27.07 -1.94
C TRP A 49 -8.42 27.32 -1.36
N ARG A 50 -8.54 27.46 -0.03
CA ARG A 50 -9.85 27.68 0.63
C ARG A 50 -10.63 28.89 0.08
N SER A 51 -9.92 29.87 -0.47
CA SER A 51 -10.46 31.14 -0.99
C SER A 51 -10.50 31.20 -2.51
N ASP A 52 -9.92 30.22 -3.22
CA ASP A 52 -9.86 30.19 -4.68
C ASP A 52 -10.35 28.83 -5.18
N ALA A 53 -11.64 28.79 -5.56
CA ALA A 53 -12.29 27.58 -6.01
C ALA A 53 -11.67 27.01 -7.29
N VAL A 54 -11.11 27.86 -8.17
CA VAL A 54 -10.51 27.42 -9.43
C VAL A 54 -9.20 26.69 -9.14
N LEU A 55 -8.35 27.24 -8.28
CA LEU A 55 -7.09 26.61 -7.90
C LEU A 55 -7.33 25.34 -7.05
N PHE A 56 -8.37 25.32 -6.22
CA PHE A 56 -8.77 24.13 -5.48
C PHE A 56 -9.19 23.00 -6.43
N VAL A 57 -10.15 23.27 -7.32
CA VAL A 57 -10.68 22.27 -8.27
C VAL A 57 -9.58 21.82 -9.24
N GLY A 58 -8.74 22.74 -9.72
CA GLY A 58 -7.61 22.41 -10.59
C GLY A 58 -6.59 21.50 -9.92
N THR A 59 -6.22 21.79 -8.66
CA THR A 59 -5.29 20.94 -7.89
C THR A 59 -5.90 19.57 -7.62
N LEU A 60 -7.17 19.51 -7.23
CA LEU A 60 -7.87 18.26 -6.98
C LEU A 60 -7.95 17.39 -8.25
N ALA A 61 -8.31 17.99 -9.39
CA ALA A 61 -8.34 17.30 -10.67
C ALA A 61 -6.96 16.75 -11.05
N ALA A 62 -5.89 17.51 -10.85
CA ALA A 62 -4.52 17.06 -11.10
C ALA A 62 -4.14 15.86 -10.20
N LEU A 63 -4.48 15.90 -8.91
CA LEU A 63 -4.21 14.81 -7.96
C LEU A 63 -4.99 13.54 -8.30
N ILE A 64 -6.24 13.67 -8.76
CA ILE A 64 -7.06 12.55 -9.23
C ILE A 64 -6.46 11.94 -10.50
N VAL A 65 -6.06 12.76 -11.48
CA VAL A 65 -5.40 12.27 -12.70
C VAL A 65 -4.11 11.53 -12.36
N LEU A 66 -3.32 12.05 -11.42
CA LEU A 66 -2.10 11.40 -10.95
C LEU A 66 -2.40 10.04 -10.28
N GLU A 67 -3.44 9.97 -9.46
CA GLU A 67 -3.91 8.72 -8.84
C GLU A 67 -4.36 7.70 -9.90
N LEU A 68 -5.16 8.12 -10.89
CA LEU A 68 -5.61 7.25 -11.98
C LEU A 68 -4.45 6.74 -12.84
N ALA A 69 -3.49 7.61 -13.16
CA ALA A 69 -2.28 7.24 -13.88
C ALA A 69 -1.46 6.20 -13.09
N PHE A 70 -1.32 6.43 -11.78
CA PHE A 70 -0.66 5.51 -10.87
C PHE A 70 -1.36 4.16 -10.77
N LEU A 71 -2.68 4.13 -10.58
CA LEU A 71 -3.47 2.90 -10.54
C LEU A 71 -3.37 2.13 -11.86
N THR A 72 -3.39 2.83 -12.99
CA THR A 72 -3.24 2.22 -14.32
C THR A 72 -1.86 1.59 -14.49
N TRP A 73 -0.81 2.31 -14.11
CA TRP A 73 0.56 1.80 -14.10
C TRP A 73 0.70 0.58 -13.19
N MET A 74 0.13 0.64 -11.98
CA MET A 74 0.21 -0.44 -10.99
C MET A 74 -0.54 -1.69 -11.45
N ARG A 75 -1.73 -1.54 -12.06
CA ARG A 75 -2.48 -2.65 -12.65
C ARG A 75 -1.71 -3.30 -13.81
N ARG A 76 -1.09 -2.51 -14.67
CA ARG A 76 -0.23 -3.03 -15.76
C ARG A 76 0.98 -3.78 -15.24
N ARG A 77 1.57 -3.32 -14.12
CA ARG A 77 2.77 -3.92 -13.52
C ARG A 77 2.48 -5.22 -12.76
N HIS A 78 1.37 -5.28 -12.02
CA HIS A 78 1.05 -6.43 -11.16
C HIS A 78 0.10 -7.46 -11.78
N GLY A 79 -0.63 -7.13 -12.86
CA GLY A 79 -1.54 -8.06 -13.55
C GLY A 79 -2.79 -8.40 -12.71
N ALA A 80 -2.63 -9.28 -11.71
CA ALA A 80 -3.65 -9.62 -10.73
C ALA A 80 -3.22 -9.10 -9.34
N LEU A 81 -3.88 -8.04 -8.87
CA LEU A 81 -3.63 -7.52 -7.53
C LEU A 81 -4.27 -8.46 -6.49
N PRO A 82 -3.54 -8.89 -5.45
CA PRO A 82 -4.15 -9.56 -4.30
C PRO A 82 -5.09 -8.55 -3.63
N MET A 83 -6.40 -8.70 -3.87
CA MET A 83 -7.40 -7.84 -3.27
C MET A 83 -7.71 -8.33 -1.85
N PRO A 84 -7.71 -7.45 -0.83
CA PRO A 84 -8.24 -7.79 0.48
C PRO A 84 -9.65 -8.36 0.35
N GLY A 85 -9.89 -9.57 0.87
CA GLY A 85 -11.18 -10.25 0.79
C GLY A 85 -11.40 -11.15 -0.44
N ARG A 86 -10.45 -11.23 -1.38
CA ARG A 86 -10.45 -12.26 -2.44
C ARG A 86 -9.25 -13.17 -2.27
N GLY A 87 -9.52 -14.40 -1.82
CA GLY A 87 -8.52 -15.43 -1.55
C GLY A 87 -8.09 -15.50 -0.08
N THR A 88 -7.33 -16.53 0.26
CA THR A 88 -6.80 -16.80 1.61
C THR A 88 -5.31 -16.49 1.64
N PRO A 89 -4.88 -15.28 2.08
CA PRO A 89 -3.47 -14.97 2.19
C PRO A 89 -2.78 -15.92 3.18
N PRO A 90 -1.53 -16.36 2.91
CA PRO A 90 -0.73 -17.08 3.88
C PRO A 90 -0.66 -16.33 5.22
N HIS A 91 -0.63 -17.06 6.34
CA HIS A 91 -0.69 -16.47 7.69
C HIS A 91 0.37 -15.39 7.93
N GLU A 92 1.57 -15.56 7.34
CA GLU A 92 2.67 -14.60 7.41
C GLU A 92 2.31 -13.25 6.78
N ILE A 93 1.55 -13.28 5.69
CA ILE A 93 1.11 -12.09 4.93
C ILE A 93 -0.11 -11.46 5.59
N ALA A 94 -1.03 -12.28 6.10
CA ALA A 94 -2.20 -11.81 6.86
C ALA A 94 -1.81 -11.02 8.12
N ALA A 95 -0.68 -11.33 8.75
CA ALA A 95 -0.14 -10.54 9.86
C ALA A 95 0.31 -9.14 9.41
N ALA A 96 0.99 -9.03 8.26
CA ALA A 96 1.39 -7.74 7.69
C ALA A 96 0.17 -6.88 7.33
N TRP A 97 -0.87 -7.48 6.76
CA TRP A 97 -2.13 -6.79 6.43
C TRP A 97 -2.87 -6.29 7.67
N ARG A 98 -2.96 -7.09 8.74
CA ARG A 98 -3.53 -6.65 10.03
C ARG A 98 -2.77 -5.48 10.62
N GLY A 99 -1.43 -5.53 10.58
CA GLY A 99 -0.59 -4.43 11.03
C GLY A 99 -0.86 -3.14 10.24
N TYR A 100 -1.01 -3.25 8.92
CA TYR A 100 -1.36 -2.11 8.06
C TYR A 100 -2.76 -1.56 8.36
N ALA A 101 -3.75 -2.44 8.55
CA ALA A 101 -5.12 -2.06 8.88
C ALA A 101 -5.24 -1.32 10.22
N ILE A 102 -4.38 -1.63 11.20
CA ILE A 102 -4.30 -0.93 12.48
C ILE A 102 -3.47 0.36 12.36
N ALA A 103 -2.39 0.34 11.59
CA ALA A 103 -1.54 1.52 11.41
C ALA A 103 -2.29 2.67 10.72
N LEU A 104 -3.19 2.36 9.78
CA LEU A 104 -3.95 3.36 9.04
C LEU A 104 -4.78 4.30 9.94
N PRO A 105 -5.67 3.82 10.83
CA PRO A 105 -6.42 4.71 11.72
C PRO A 105 -5.50 5.44 12.71
N VAL A 106 -4.39 4.84 13.15
CA VAL A 106 -3.40 5.53 14.00
C VAL A 106 -2.79 6.72 13.27
N VAL A 107 -2.40 6.57 12.00
CA VAL A 107 -1.88 7.68 11.18
C VAL A 107 -2.93 8.77 11.03
N VAL A 108 -4.19 8.42 10.75
CA VAL A 108 -5.28 9.39 10.63
C VAL A 108 -5.47 10.18 11.93
N VAL A 109 -5.47 9.50 13.09
CA VAL A 109 -5.60 10.15 14.40
C VAL A 109 -4.42 11.09 14.67
N VAL A 110 -3.19 10.65 14.41
CA VAL A 110 -1.98 11.47 14.62
C VAL A 110 -2.00 12.71 13.72
N VAL A 111 -2.31 12.55 12.42
CA VAL A 111 -2.38 13.67 11.48
C VAL A 111 -3.49 14.64 11.85
N GLY A 112 -4.67 14.15 12.24
CA GLY A 112 -5.78 14.98 12.71
C GLY A 112 -5.43 15.76 13.98
N PHE A 113 -4.73 15.11 14.93
CA PHE A 113 -4.27 15.75 16.15
C PHE A 113 -3.21 16.84 15.87
N VAL A 114 -2.25 16.56 14.98
CA VAL A 114 -1.24 17.55 14.56
C VAL A 114 -1.89 18.72 13.84
N TRP A 115 -2.88 18.48 12.97
CA TRP A 115 -3.65 19.56 12.35
C TRP A 115 -4.27 20.44 13.43
N TRP A 116 -4.99 19.83 14.37
CA TRP A 116 -5.67 20.58 15.43
C TRP A 116 -4.73 21.46 16.25
N LEU A 117 -3.51 20.99 16.54
CA LEU A 117 -2.54 21.73 17.36
C LEU A 117 -1.66 22.73 16.60
N ALA A 118 -1.18 22.35 15.41
CA ALA A 118 -0.10 23.05 14.71
C ALA A 118 -0.51 23.57 13.32
N GLY A 119 -1.75 23.33 12.92
CA GLY A 119 -2.29 23.74 11.64
C GLY A 119 -1.88 22.83 10.48
N VAL A 120 -2.42 23.14 9.31
CA VAL A 120 -2.37 22.22 8.17
C VAL A 120 -0.99 22.05 7.53
N PRO A 121 -0.13 23.08 7.40
CA PRO A 121 1.20 22.89 6.82
C PRO A 121 2.02 21.84 7.60
N VAL A 122 1.94 21.87 8.94
CA VAL A 122 2.62 20.91 9.81
C VAL A 122 1.99 19.52 9.68
N ALA A 123 0.65 19.45 9.65
CA ALA A 123 -0.06 18.18 9.44
C ALA A 123 0.27 17.52 8.09
N ALA A 124 0.38 18.31 7.01
CA ALA A 124 0.77 17.82 5.69
C ALA A 124 2.21 17.25 5.70
N GLY A 125 3.15 17.94 6.35
CA GLY A 125 4.52 17.45 6.53
C GLY A 125 4.59 16.17 7.35
N VAL A 126 3.82 16.08 8.45
CA VAL A 126 3.73 14.86 9.26
C VAL A 126 3.09 13.72 8.46
N ALA A 127 2.02 13.97 7.71
CA ALA A 127 1.38 12.98 6.86
C ALA A 127 2.34 12.45 5.79
N PHE A 128 3.11 13.34 5.13
CA PHE A 128 4.16 12.95 4.20
C PHE A 128 5.11 11.94 4.83
N VAL A 129 5.71 12.29 5.97
CA VAL A 129 6.70 11.46 6.65
C VAL A 129 6.10 10.13 7.11
N LEU A 130 4.93 10.15 7.77
CA LEU A 130 4.30 8.95 8.31
C LEU A 130 3.88 7.99 7.20
N VAL A 131 3.30 8.49 6.11
CA VAL A 131 2.88 7.67 4.99
C VAL A 131 4.10 7.11 4.27
N THR A 132 5.10 7.93 3.95
CA THR A 132 6.32 7.46 3.27
C THR A 132 7.08 6.42 4.10
N ALA A 133 7.34 6.70 5.38
CA ALA A 133 8.03 5.76 6.27
C ALA A 133 7.17 4.51 6.52
N GLY A 134 5.87 4.69 6.73
CA GLY A 134 4.92 3.61 6.97
C GLY A 134 4.86 2.62 5.81
N LEU A 135 4.72 3.11 4.57
CA LEU A 135 4.76 2.25 3.38
C LEU A 135 6.14 1.60 3.20
N ALA A 136 7.25 2.34 3.36
CA ALA A 136 8.58 1.76 3.22
C ALA A 136 8.83 0.62 4.24
N VAL A 137 8.35 0.75 5.47
CA VAL A 137 8.43 -0.29 6.49
C VAL A 137 7.49 -1.46 6.18
N TYR A 138 6.25 -1.17 5.74
CA TYR A 138 5.29 -2.19 5.33
C TYR A 138 5.84 -3.05 4.20
N GLU A 139 6.41 -2.44 3.15
CA GLU A 139 6.97 -3.14 2.00
C GLU A 139 8.14 -4.03 2.39
N ARG A 140 9.04 -3.56 3.26
CA ARG A 140 10.14 -4.39 3.79
C ARG A 140 9.63 -5.60 4.56
N ARG A 141 8.61 -5.41 5.42
CA ARG A 141 7.98 -6.51 6.17
C ARG A 141 7.26 -7.49 5.26
N TYR A 142 6.56 -6.98 4.25
CA TYR A 142 5.86 -7.78 3.26
C TYR A 142 6.84 -8.59 2.40
N ALA A 143 7.94 -7.99 1.95
CA ALA A 143 9.01 -8.69 1.22
C ALA A 143 9.64 -9.81 2.05
N ALA A 144 9.89 -9.57 3.35
CA ALA A 144 10.39 -10.58 4.27
C ALA A 144 9.40 -11.72 4.49
N ALA A 145 8.10 -11.42 4.60
CA ALA A 145 7.05 -12.43 4.71
C ALA A 145 6.93 -13.26 3.42
N ALA A 146 6.95 -12.61 2.25
CA ALA A 146 6.92 -13.29 0.95
C ALA A 146 8.14 -14.21 0.76
N ALA A 147 9.34 -13.79 1.19
CA ALA A 147 10.54 -14.63 1.17
C ALA A 147 10.39 -15.90 2.02
N LYS A 148 9.80 -15.80 3.22
CA LYS A 148 9.52 -16.95 4.09
C LYS A 148 8.51 -17.92 3.46
N VAL A 149 7.48 -17.40 2.80
CA VAL A 149 6.51 -18.23 2.07
C VAL A 149 7.19 -18.94 0.89
N ARG A 150 8.03 -18.24 0.12
CA ARG A 150 8.83 -18.85 -0.97
C ARG A 150 9.74 -19.97 -0.46
N SER A 151 10.46 -19.77 0.65
CA SER A 151 11.35 -20.80 1.20
C SER A 151 10.61 -22.02 1.75
N ARG A 152 9.36 -21.86 2.23
CA ARG A 152 8.52 -22.98 2.69
C ARG A 152 7.94 -23.78 1.53
N LEU A 153 7.66 -23.11 0.42
CA LEU A 153 7.00 -23.71 -0.74
C LEU A 153 7.98 -24.23 -1.79
N ALA A 154 9.26 -23.81 -1.77
CA ALA A 154 10.33 -24.37 -2.60
C ALA A 154 10.56 -25.86 -2.29
#